data_AF-A0A949F8Y7-F1
#
_entry.id   AF-A0A949F8Y7-F1
#
_cell.length_a   1.000
_cell.length_b   1.000
_cell.length_c   1.000
_cell.angle_alpha   90.00
_cell.angle_beta   90.00
_cell.angle_gamma   90.00
#
_symmetry.space_group_name_H-M   'P 1'
#
loop_
_entity.id
_entity.type
_entity.pdbx_description
1 polymer ?
#
loop_
_entity_poly.entity_id
_entity_poly.type
_entity_poly.pdbx_seq_one_letter_code
_entity_poly.pdbx_strand_id
1 'polypeptide(L)' 'EYSLPEAVLRFKQGFGRLIRSRKDTGIIAILDSRIINRSYGRQFLNSIPKCEIILDK' A
#
# COMPACT_ATOMS: atom_id res chain seq x y z
N GLU A 1 0.82 21.40 -7.46
CA GLU A 1 -0.09 20.30 -7.07
C GLU A 1 0.69 18.99 -7.08
N TYR A 2 0.85 18.33 -5.93
CA TYR A 2 1.62 17.07 -5.81
C TYR A 2 0.68 15.92 -5.41
N SER A 3 -0.11 15.41 -6.36
CA SER A 3 -1.12 14.37 -6.12
C SER A 3 -0.53 13.00 -5.75
N LEU A 4 0.61 12.63 -6.35
CA LEU A 4 1.24 11.33 -6.12
C LEU A 4 1.86 11.20 -4.71
N PRO A 5 2.71 12.13 -4.22
CA PRO A 5 3.21 12.08 -2.85
C PRO A 5 2.11 12.08 -1.80
N GLU A 6 1.05 12.87 -2.02
CA GLU A 6 -0.09 12.90 -1.11
C GLU A 6 -0.84 11.56 -1.08
N ALA A 7 -1.07 10.94 -2.24
CA ALA A 7 -1.69 9.63 -2.33
C ALA A 7 -0.86 8.54 -1.62
N VAL A 8 0.48 8.57 -1.76
CA VAL A 8 1.39 7.63 -1.07
C VAL A 8 1.32 7.84 0.45
N LEU A 9 1.27 9.11 0.91
CA LEU A 9 1.15 9.41 2.34
C LEU A 9 -0.18 8.87 2.92
N ARG A 10 -1.30 9.12 2.22
CA ARG A 10 -2.62 8.60 2.62
C ARG A 10 -2.66 7.08 2.62
N PHE A 11 -2.03 6.44 1.64
CA PHE A 11 -1.90 4.97 1.57
C PHE A 11 -1.17 4.40 2.78
N LYS A 12 -0.01 4.98 3.13
CA LYS A 12 0.76 4.58 4.32
C LYS A 12 -0.04 4.76 5.62
N GLN A 13 -0.82 5.83 5.74
CA GLN A 13 -1.70 6.04 6.89
C GLN A 13 -2.83 4.99 6.97
N GLY A 14 -3.37 4.59 5.82
CA GLY A 14 -4.31 3.47 5.72
C GLY A 14 -3.69 2.16 6.21
N PHE A 15 -2.47 1.86 5.78
CA PHE A 15 -1.70 0.69 6.23
C PHE A 15 -1.53 0.67 7.76
N GLY A 16 -1.22 1.82 8.38
CA GLY A 16 -1.09 1.96 9.84
C GLY A 16 -2.37 1.71 10.63
N ARG A 17 -3.54 1.56 9.97
CA ARG A 17 -4.77 1.10 10.64
C ARG A 17 -4.79 -0.40 10.88
N LEU A 18 -4.05 -1.17 10.06
CA LEU A 18 -3.96 -2.63 10.19
C LEU A 18 -2.90 -3.04 11.21
N ILE A 19 -1.70 -2.46 11.14
CA ILE A 19 -0.59 -2.85 12.03
C ILE A 19 -0.33 -1.72 13.04
N ARG A 20 -0.79 -1.93 14.28
CA ARG A 20 -0.58 -1.04 15.44
C ARG A 20 0.40 -1.61 16.45
N SER A 21 0.59 -2.92 16.47
CA SER A 21 1.52 -3.64 17.34
C SER A 21 2.32 -4.69 16.57
N ARG A 22 3.42 -5.18 17.15
CA ARG A 22 4.27 -6.22 16.51
C ARG A 22 3.58 -7.58 16.34
N LYS A 23 2.45 -7.81 17.03
CA LYS A 23 1.71 -9.07 16.99
C LYS A 23 0.48 -8.99 16.07
N ASP A 24 0.19 -7.81 15.51
CA ASP A 24 -0.98 -7.62 14.68
C ASP A 24 -0.77 -8.33 13.34
N THR A 25 -1.81 -9.04 12.89
CA THR A 25 -1.85 -9.72 11.60
C THR A 25 -3.15 -9.35 10.90
N GLY A 26 -3.15 -9.37 9.57
CA GLY A 26 -4.33 -9.09 8.78
C GLY A 26 -4.02 -8.96 7.30
N ILE A 27 -5.04 -8.65 6.52
CA ILE A 27 -4.97 -8.56 5.06
C ILE A 27 -5.37 -7.14 4.62
N ILE A 28 -4.64 -6.61 3.64
CA ILE A 28 -5.02 -5.37 2.95
C ILE A 28 -5.43 -5.74 1.53
N ALA A 29 -6.69 -5.47 1.20
CA ALA A 29 -7.19 -5.58 -0.17
C ALA A 29 -7.03 -4.22 -0.88
N ILE A 30 -6.27 -4.20 -1.97
CA ILE A 30 -6.07 -3.02 -2.80
C ILE A 30 -6.87 -3.22 -4.09
N LEU A 31 -7.96 -2.46 -4.24
CA LEU A 31 -8.87 -2.55 -5.39
C LEU A 31 -8.50 -1.56 -6.52
N ASP A 32 -7.21 -1.29 -6.66
CA ASP A 32 -6.70 -0.31 -7.62
C ASP A 32 -5.58 -0.92 -8.47
N SER A 33 -5.92 -1.27 -9.71
CA SER A 33 -4.99 -1.89 -10.66
C SER A 33 -3.81 -0.99 -11.03
N ARG A 34 -3.88 0.33 -10.75
CA ARG A 34 -2.78 1.27 -11.01
C ARG A 34 -1.55 0.98 -10.16
N ILE A 35 -1.71 0.36 -8.99
CA ILE A 35 -0.58 -0.03 -8.14
C ILE A 35 0.33 -1.05 -8.84
N ILE A 36 -0.20 -1.86 -9.73
CA ILE A 36 0.56 -2.86 -10.49
C ILE A 36 0.92 -2.35 -11.89
N ASN A 37 -0.03 -1.72 -12.58
CA ASN A 37 0.11 -1.39 -14.00
C ASN A 37 0.87 -0.09 -14.29
N ARG A 38 1.07 0.79 -13.29
CA ARG A 38 1.74 2.08 -13.49
C ARG A 38 3.12 2.09 -12.83
N SER A 39 4.08 2.76 -13.47
CA SER A 39 5.46 2.88 -12.98
C SER A 39 5.54 3.46 -11.57
N TYR A 40 4.66 4.40 -11.24
CA TYR A 40 4.58 4.99 -9.90
C TYR A 40 3.99 4.06 -8.84
N GLY A 41 3.32 2.97 -9.22
CA GLY A 41 2.73 2.00 -8.30
C GLY A 41 3.76 1.39 -7.36
N ARG A 42 5.00 1.24 -7.82
CA ARG A 42 6.14 0.79 -7.00
C ARG A 42 6.43 1.71 -5.81
N GLN A 43 6.11 3.01 -5.89
CA GLN A 43 6.27 3.94 -4.77
C GLN A 43 5.31 3.61 -3.62
N PHE A 44 4.09 3.14 -3.93
CA PHE A 44 3.14 2.69 -2.92
C PHE A 44 3.64 1.42 -2.22
N LEU A 45 4.06 0.42 -2.99
CA LEU A 45 4.55 -0.84 -2.45
C LEU A 45 5.83 -0.67 -1.61
N ASN A 46 6.72 0.23 -2.03
CA ASN A 46 7.94 0.55 -1.28
C ASN A 46 7.66 1.40 -0.02
N SER A 47 6.46 1.99 0.12
CA SER A 47 6.12 2.86 1.26
C SER A 47 5.70 2.10 2.52
N ILE A 48 5.48 0.79 2.40
CA ILE A 48 5.00 -0.11 3.46
C ILE A 48 6.07 -1.17 3.80
N PRO A 49 6.00 -1.81 4.98
CA PRO A 49 6.85 -2.94 5.32
C PRO A 49 6.73 -4.06 4.28
N LYS A 50 7.81 -4.84 4.11
CA LYS A 50 7.77 -6.02 3.24
C LYS A 50 6.69 -7.00 3.74
N CYS A 51 5.75 -7.32 2.89
CA CYS A 51 4.71 -8.31 3.11
C CYS A 51 4.57 -9.18 1.86
N GLU A 52 3.87 -10.30 2.00
CA GLU A 52 3.44 -11.09 0.86
C GLU A 52 2.45 -10.29 0.00
N ILE A 53 2.60 -10.34 -1.32
CA ILE A 53 1.71 -9.68 -2.27
C ILE A 53 1.08 -10.77 -3.12
N ILE A 54 -0.25 -10.88 -3.05
CA ILE A 54 -1.04 -11.82 -3.83
C ILE A 54 -1.79 -11.03 -4.88
N LEU A 55 -1.65 -11.43 -6.14
CA LEU A 55 -2.38 -10.86 -7.26
C LEU A 55 -3.49 -11.84 -7.65
N ASP A 56 -4.73 -11.40 -7.47
CA ASP A 56 -5.89 -12.11 -8.02
C ASP A 56 -5.90 -11.89 -9.54
N LYS A 57 -5.98 -12.98 -10.31
CA LYS A 57 -5.83 -12.98 -11.77
C LYS A 57 -7.17 -12.98 -12.47
#